data_AF-A0A521DLN3-F1
#
_entry.id   AF-A0A521DLN3-F1
#
_cell.length_a   1.000
_cell.length_b   1.000
_cell.length_c   1.000
_cell.angle_alpha   90.00
_cell.angle_beta   90.00
_cell.angle_gamma   90.00
#
_symmetry.space_group_name_H-M   'P 1'
#
loop_
_entity.id
_entity.type
_entity.pdbx_description
1 polymer ?
#
loop_
_entity_poly.entity_id
_entity_poly.type
_entity_poly.pdbx_seq_one_letter_code
_entity_poly.pdbx_strand_id
1 'polypeptide(L)'
;MQLSVVILNYNVRYFLEQCLLSVQEAIASIDAEIIIVDNNSSDESVLMMKENFPDVKLIENKENFGFPKGNNIGVRQAKGKYVCILNPDTVLAEDTFIKILAFAERKNNLGIVGCKLIDGTGEFLPESKRGIPTPWVAFTKIFGLYKIFPKVKLFNQYYAQHLNENETGKVDILVGAFIFLERKLYEDLNGFDEKCFMYADDIDLSYRALQMQKSNYYFHETTVLHYKGESTVKDEKYMMRFQEAMNFFYQKHFKKSQFFSIFIQIGAFLFSVAKMFQGKPKENPLPESYFLCSENENFAKKLAPILENKVAFLDFKGEKMVNSWLILKGKKAEIILDNHYISFKKCIEIIETLKDKQVTFKIFPKNTGFIIGSNSRNDRGQIVKIE
;
A
#
# COMPACT_ATOMS: atom_id res chain seq x y z
N MET A 1 21.60 8.10 -12.93
CA MET A 1 20.49 7.73 -12.04
C MET A 1 19.34 7.13 -12.83
N GLN A 2 19.03 5.87 -12.56
CA GLN A 2 17.95 5.12 -13.20
C GLN A 2 16.60 5.35 -12.52
N LEU A 3 16.55 5.37 -11.19
CA LEU A 3 15.31 5.42 -10.40
C LEU A 3 15.41 6.46 -9.27
N SER A 4 14.33 7.21 -9.03
CA SER A 4 14.13 7.95 -7.78
C SER A 4 12.89 7.40 -7.07
N VAL A 5 13.05 6.96 -5.82
CA VAL A 5 11.93 6.55 -4.97
C VAL A 5 11.51 7.74 -4.11
N VAL A 6 10.28 8.20 -4.28
CA VAL A 6 9.71 9.37 -3.59
C VAL A 6 8.65 8.87 -2.61
N ILE A 7 8.84 9.14 -1.32
CA ILE A 7 7.93 8.74 -0.26
C ILE A 7 7.48 9.98 0.50
N LEU A 8 6.16 10.15 0.61
CA LEU A 8 5.54 11.20 1.40
C LEU A 8 5.20 10.65 2.79
N ASN A 9 5.75 11.25 3.85
CA ASN A 9 5.53 10.84 5.22
C ASN A 9 4.57 11.78 5.96
N TYR A 10 3.70 11.21 6.80
CA TYR A 10 2.91 11.95 7.78
C TYR A 10 2.55 11.05 8.98
N ASN A 11 3.20 11.27 10.13
CA ASN A 11 2.91 10.64 11.42
C ASN A 11 2.92 9.10 11.44
N VAL A 12 3.89 8.46 10.76
CA VAL A 12 4.01 6.98 10.69
C VAL A 12 5.45 6.48 10.86
N ARG A 13 6.20 7.03 11.82
CA ARG A 13 7.63 6.73 12.11
C ARG A 13 8.05 5.27 11.91
N TYR A 14 7.37 4.32 12.57
CA TYR A 14 7.75 2.90 12.54
C TYR A 14 7.52 2.24 11.18
N PHE A 15 6.45 2.61 10.49
CA PHE A 15 6.16 2.13 9.14
C PHE A 15 7.14 2.72 8.14
N LEU A 16 7.43 4.02 8.24
CA LEU A 16 8.42 4.68 7.39
C LEU A 16 9.79 4.01 7.52
N GLU A 17 10.25 3.72 8.75
CA GLU A 17 11.53 3.06 8.98
C GLU A 17 11.58 1.66 8.33
N GLN A 18 10.52 0.85 8.49
CA GLN A 18 10.44 -0.45 7.84
C GLN A 18 10.41 -0.34 6.30
N CYS A 19 9.64 0.62 5.77
CA CYS A 19 9.55 0.88 4.34
C CYS A 19 10.93 1.23 3.77
N LEU A 20 11.66 2.15 4.41
CA LEU A 20 13.00 2.55 4.02
C LEU A 20 14.00 1.39 4.01
N LEU A 21 13.99 0.55 5.05
CA LEU A 21 14.82 -0.65 5.09
C LEU A 21 14.51 -1.56 3.88
N SER A 22 13.23 -1.76 3.54
CA SER A 22 12.86 -2.58 2.38
C SER A 22 13.23 -1.94 1.03
N VAL A 23 13.13 -0.61 0.93
CA VAL A 23 13.50 0.13 -0.28
C VAL A 23 15.01 0.08 -0.49
N GLN A 24 15.83 0.27 0.55
CA GLN A 24 17.29 0.16 0.47
C GLN A 24 17.73 -1.19 -0.08
N GLU A 25 17.13 -2.29 0.40
CA GLU A 25 17.38 -3.63 -0.15
C GLU A 25 16.91 -3.76 -1.61
N ALA A 26 15.72 -3.24 -1.93
CA ALA A 26 15.15 -3.31 -3.27
C ALA A 26 15.90 -2.49 -4.33
N ILE A 27 16.71 -1.50 -3.92
CA ILE A 27 17.55 -0.68 -4.79
C ILE A 27 19.04 -1.02 -4.74
N ALA A 28 19.46 -2.01 -3.94
CA ALA A 28 20.87 -2.27 -3.65
C ALA A 28 21.77 -2.49 -4.89
N SER A 29 21.19 -2.90 -6.02
CA SER A 29 21.89 -3.13 -7.29
C SER A 29 21.47 -2.15 -8.41
N ILE A 30 20.80 -1.06 -8.06
CA ILE A 30 20.26 -0.06 -8.98
C ILE A 30 20.90 1.29 -8.68
N ASP A 31 21.30 2.02 -9.72
CA ASP A 31 21.67 3.44 -9.61
C ASP A 31 20.41 4.25 -9.28
N ALA A 32 20.14 4.44 -7.99
CA ALA A 32 18.91 5.02 -7.47
C ALA A 32 19.14 5.98 -6.29
N GLU A 33 18.14 6.83 -6.04
CA GLU A 33 18.06 7.68 -4.85
C GLU A 33 16.72 7.51 -4.14
N ILE A 34 16.71 7.83 -2.84
CA ILE A 34 15.49 7.89 -2.01
C ILE A 34 15.27 9.35 -1.60
N ILE A 35 14.05 9.83 -1.78
CA ILE A 35 13.62 11.18 -1.42
C ILE A 35 12.41 11.06 -0.48
N ILE A 36 12.59 11.53 0.75
CA ILE A 36 11.52 11.62 1.75
C ILE A 36 11.03 13.05 1.81
N VAL A 37 9.71 13.22 1.73
CA VAL A 37 9.04 14.48 2.03
C VAL A 37 8.26 14.30 3.31
N ASP A 38 8.64 14.97 4.39
CA ASP A 38 7.86 14.99 5.61
C ASP A 38 6.81 16.11 5.56
N ASN A 39 5.54 15.76 5.72
CA ASN A 39 4.40 16.69 5.66
C ASN A 39 4.07 17.30 7.04
N ASN A 40 5.10 17.79 7.73
CA ASN A 40 4.98 18.39 9.06
C ASN A 40 4.45 17.37 10.10
N SER A 41 5.13 16.24 10.22
CA SER A 41 4.83 15.22 11.23
C SER A 41 5.15 15.73 12.63
N SER A 42 4.32 15.32 13.60
CA SER A 42 4.50 15.60 15.02
C SER A 42 5.10 14.42 15.81
N ASP A 43 5.35 13.30 15.14
CA ASP A 43 6.01 12.13 15.71
C ASP A 43 7.53 12.19 15.52
N GLU A 44 8.22 11.13 15.92
CA GLU A 44 9.68 11.03 15.86
C GLU A 44 10.21 10.71 14.45
N SER A 45 9.38 10.76 13.40
CA SER A 45 9.79 10.39 12.03
C SER A 45 11.01 11.19 11.56
N VAL A 46 10.98 12.52 11.73
CA VAL A 46 12.07 13.41 11.30
C VAL A 46 13.37 13.14 12.06
N LEU A 47 13.28 12.89 13.37
CA LEU A 47 14.44 12.56 14.19
C LEU A 47 15.04 11.22 13.74
N MET A 48 14.19 10.19 13.61
CA MET A 48 14.57 8.87 13.12
C MET A 48 15.25 8.95 11.75
N MET A 49 14.74 9.78 10.83
CA MET A 49 15.36 10.00 9.53
C MET A 49 16.78 10.56 9.63
N LYS A 50 16.99 11.56 10.49
CA LYS A 50 18.29 12.23 10.65
C LYS A 50 19.33 11.33 11.32
N GLU A 51 18.89 10.47 12.24
CA GLU A 51 19.77 9.57 13.00
C GLU A 51 20.09 8.29 12.22
N ASN A 52 19.08 7.64 11.63
CA ASN A 52 19.21 6.30 11.07
C ASN A 52 19.42 6.29 9.55
N PHE A 53 19.02 7.36 8.84
CA PHE A 53 19.08 7.45 7.38
C PHE A 53 19.71 8.77 6.88
N PRO A 54 20.91 9.15 7.35
CA PRO A 54 21.53 10.44 7.03
C PRO A 54 21.83 10.64 5.53
N ASP A 55 22.00 9.55 4.78
CA ASP A 55 22.27 9.59 3.34
C ASP A 55 20.99 9.72 2.48
N VAL A 56 19.80 9.59 3.08
CA VAL A 56 18.52 9.75 2.39
C VAL A 56 18.14 11.22 2.32
N LYS A 57 17.71 11.69 1.15
CA LYS A 57 17.31 13.09 0.98
C LYS A 57 15.99 13.37 1.69
N LEU A 58 16.05 14.11 2.80
CA LEU A 58 14.88 14.56 3.56
C LEU A 58 14.48 16.00 3.20
N ILE A 59 13.19 16.21 2.95
CA ILE A 59 12.56 17.52 2.73
C ILE A 59 11.50 17.71 3.80
N GLU A 60 11.70 18.67 4.70
CA GLU A 60 10.78 18.97 5.79
C GLU A 60 9.83 20.11 5.38
N ASN A 61 8.55 19.79 5.15
CA ASN A 61 7.54 20.81 4.89
C ASN A 61 7.12 21.50 6.18
N LYS A 62 6.75 22.78 6.07
CA LYS A 62 6.30 23.60 7.21
C LYS A 62 4.84 23.36 7.60
N GLU A 63 4.09 22.69 6.75
CA GLU A 63 2.67 22.36 6.93
C GLU A 63 2.32 21.09 6.15
N ASN A 64 1.17 20.49 6.46
CA ASN A 64 0.69 19.33 5.72
C ASN A 64 0.01 19.76 4.41
N PHE A 65 0.75 19.66 3.31
CA PHE A 65 0.27 20.03 1.97
C PHE A 65 -0.65 19.01 1.30
N GLY A 66 -0.98 17.90 1.97
CA GLY A 66 -1.72 16.80 1.37
C GLY A 66 -0.86 15.95 0.43
N PHE A 67 -1.48 14.92 -0.15
CA PHE A 67 -0.79 13.90 -0.94
C PHE A 67 -0.25 14.43 -2.27
N PRO A 68 -1.04 15.16 -3.10
CA PRO A 68 -0.57 15.66 -4.39
C PRO A 68 0.63 16.60 -4.31
N LYS A 69 0.49 17.68 -3.55
CA LYS A 69 1.52 18.72 -3.44
C LYS A 69 2.77 18.19 -2.73
N GLY A 70 2.61 17.38 -1.69
CA GLY A 70 3.72 16.71 -1.01
C GLY A 70 4.56 15.84 -1.96
N ASN A 71 3.91 14.98 -2.75
CA ASN A 71 4.62 14.17 -3.74
C ASN A 71 5.23 15.02 -4.86
N ASN A 72 4.52 16.03 -5.37
CA ASN A 72 5.08 16.95 -6.38
C ASN A 72 6.38 17.63 -5.90
N ILE A 73 6.47 18.01 -4.60
CA ILE A 73 7.69 18.57 -4.01
C ILE A 73 8.85 17.57 -4.12
N GLY A 74 8.62 16.30 -3.78
CA GLY A 74 9.63 15.24 -3.88
C GLY A 74 10.03 14.94 -5.31
N VAL A 75 9.06 14.80 -6.23
CA VAL A 75 9.35 14.48 -7.64
C VAL A 75 10.11 15.61 -8.34
N ARG A 76 9.87 16.88 -8.00
CA ARG A 76 10.69 18.01 -8.51
C ARG A 76 12.17 17.92 -8.14
N GLN A 77 12.51 17.13 -7.12
CA GLN A 77 13.87 16.93 -6.65
C GLN A 77 14.51 15.65 -7.19
N ALA A 78 13.74 14.81 -7.88
CA ALA A 78 14.16 13.54 -8.45
C ALA A 78 15.01 13.72 -9.71
N LYS A 79 16.06 12.91 -9.85
CA LYS A 79 16.96 12.90 -11.01
C LYS A 79 16.89 11.59 -11.81
N GLY A 80 16.22 10.57 -11.30
CA GLY A 80 16.02 9.28 -11.96
C GLY A 80 15.30 9.40 -13.30
N LYS A 81 15.59 8.50 -14.24
CA LYS A 81 14.81 8.34 -15.48
C LYS A 81 13.37 7.95 -15.15
N TYR A 82 13.22 7.03 -14.19
CA TYR A 82 11.94 6.63 -13.62
C TYR A 82 11.76 7.18 -12.21
N VAL A 83 10.50 7.37 -11.84
CA VAL A 83 10.09 7.75 -10.50
C VAL A 83 9.14 6.69 -9.97
N CYS A 84 9.34 6.26 -8.73
CA CYS A 84 8.36 5.50 -7.97
C CYS A 84 7.83 6.38 -6.84
N ILE A 85 6.56 6.77 -6.90
CA ILE A 85 5.84 7.33 -5.77
C ILE A 85 5.34 6.16 -4.93
N LEU A 86 5.71 6.15 -3.65
CA LEU A 86 5.51 5.03 -2.76
C LEU A 86 4.95 5.49 -1.40
N ASN A 87 3.98 4.75 -0.88
CA ASN A 87 3.46 5.00 0.46
C ASN A 87 4.44 4.55 1.56
N PRO A 88 4.50 5.25 2.71
CA PRO A 88 5.40 4.94 3.81
C PRO A 88 5.02 3.67 4.59
N ASP A 89 3.81 3.14 4.41
CA ASP A 89 3.32 1.90 5.03
C ASP A 89 3.39 0.69 4.09
N THR A 90 4.44 0.65 3.27
CA THR A 90 4.70 -0.44 2.33
C THR A 90 5.98 -1.21 2.65
N VAL A 91 6.04 -2.48 2.23
CA VAL A 91 7.25 -3.32 2.30
C VAL A 91 7.46 -3.98 0.94
N LEU A 92 8.66 -3.80 0.38
CA LEU A 92 9.01 -4.29 -0.95
C LEU A 92 9.86 -5.57 -0.86
N ALA A 93 9.66 -6.47 -1.82
CA ALA A 93 10.60 -7.55 -2.10
C ALA A 93 11.89 -6.99 -2.74
N GLU A 94 13.04 -7.61 -2.49
CA GLU A 94 14.35 -7.15 -2.96
C GLU A 94 14.43 -7.08 -4.51
N ASP A 95 13.67 -7.91 -5.22
CA ASP A 95 13.66 -7.94 -6.69
C ASP A 95 12.58 -7.04 -7.33
N THR A 96 11.85 -6.25 -6.53
CA THR A 96 10.71 -5.43 -6.98
C THR A 96 11.09 -4.48 -8.10
N PHE A 97 12.07 -3.60 -7.88
CA PHE A 97 12.41 -2.57 -8.85
C PHE A 97 13.14 -3.13 -10.06
N ILE A 98 13.96 -4.17 -9.90
CA ILE A 98 14.63 -4.86 -11.02
C ILE A 98 13.59 -5.39 -12.02
N LYS A 99 12.57 -6.09 -11.52
CA LYS A 99 11.49 -6.64 -12.37
C LYS A 99 10.68 -5.53 -13.04
N ILE A 100 10.33 -4.48 -12.30
CA ILE A 100 9.53 -3.37 -12.83
C ILE A 100 10.30 -2.57 -13.89
N LEU A 101 11.59 -2.29 -13.66
CA LEU A 101 12.44 -1.62 -14.64
C LEU A 101 12.58 -2.48 -15.91
N ALA A 102 12.85 -3.78 -15.77
CA ALA A 102 12.93 -4.70 -16.91
C ALA A 102 11.62 -4.78 -17.69
N PHE A 103 10.48 -4.71 -17.01
CA PHE A 103 9.17 -4.63 -17.64
C PHE A 103 8.97 -3.30 -18.39
N ALA A 104 9.29 -2.18 -17.75
CA ALA A 104 9.11 -0.82 -18.26
C ALA A 104 9.90 -0.57 -19.55
N GLU A 105 11.16 -0.98 -19.60
CA GLU A 105 12.04 -0.81 -20.78
C GLU A 105 11.53 -1.56 -22.02
N ARG A 106 10.64 -2.56 -21.86
CA ARG A 106 10.07 -3.33 -22.96
C ARG A 106 8.73 -2.77 -23.46
N LYS A 107 8.22 -1.68 -22.90
CA LYS A 107 6.90 -1.14 -23.27
C LYS A 107 7.02 0.13 -24.10
N ASN A 108 6.39 0.08 -25.28
CA ASN A 108 6.08 1.28 -26.04
C ASN A 108 4.90 2.01 -25.38
N ASN A 109 4.96 3.34 -25.33
CA ASN A 109 3.92 4.20 -24.75
C ASN A 109 3.56 3.81 -23.30
N LEU A 110 4.56 3.50 -22.49
CA LEU A 110 4.39 3.21 -21.07
C LEU A 110 3.70 4.39 -20.37
N GLY A 111 2.60 4.08 -19.68
CA GLY A 111 1.94 4.97 -18.74
C GLY A 111 2.46 4.75 -17.33
N ILE A 112 1.54 4.47 -16.42
CA ILE A 112 1.84 4.13 -15.03
C ILE A 112 1.90 2.61 -14.85
N VAL A 113 2.82 2.12 -14.04
CA VAL A 113 2.91 0.73 -13.57
C VAL A 113 2.59 0.69 -12.08
N GLY A 114 1.66 -0.17 -11.71
CA GLY A 114 1.40 -0.57 -10.34
C GLY A 114 1.66 -2.06 -10.19
N CYS A 115 1.80 -2.52 -8.95
CA CYS A 115 2.13 -3.91 -8.65
C CYS A 115 0.99 -4.64 -7.93
N LYS A 116 1.14 -5.95 -7.75
CA LYS A 116 0.29 -6.71 -6.84
C LYS A 116 0.47 -6.21 -5.41
N LEU A 117 -0.64 -5.87 -4.77
CA LEU A 117 -0.65 -5.43 -3.38
C LEU A 117 -1.38 -6.44 -2.51
N ILE A 118 -0.81 -6.74 -1.35
CA ILE A 118 -1.46 -7.49 -0.27
C ILE A 118 -1.47 -6.65 1.01
N ASP A 119 -2.41 -6.89 1.92
CA ASP A 119 -2.41 -6.27 3.25
C ASP A 119 -1.62 -7.08 4.29
N GLY A 120 -1.54 -6.57 5.52
CA GLY A 120 -0.85 -7.22 6.65
C GLY A 120 -1.33 -8.64 6.99
N THR A 121 -2.50 -9.05 6.47
CA THR A 121 -3.07 -10.39 6.64
C THR A 121 -2.77 -11.33 5.47
N GLY A 122 -2.13 -10.81 4.41
CA GLY A 122 -1.85 -11.55 3.16
C GLY A 122 -3.01 -11.53 2.16
N GLU A 123 -4.10 -10.84 2.47
CA GLU A 123 -5.23 -10.70 1.55
C GLU A 123 -4.88 -9.77 0.39
N PHE A 124 -5.24 -10.18 -0.81
CA PHE A 124 -5.05 -9.36 -2.01
C PHE A 124 -5.89 -8.09 -1.91
N LEU A 125 -5.32 -6.97 -2.37
CA LEU A 125 -5.97 -5.67 -2.43
C LEU A 125 -6.43 -5.38 -3.86
N PRO A 126 -7.72 -5.59 -4.21
CA PRO A 126 -8.23 -5.38 -5.57
C PRO A 126 -8.12 -3.93 -6.03
N GLU A 127 -8.03 -2.98 -5.09
CA GLU A 127 -7.77 -1.58 -5.39
C GLU A 127 -6.46 -1.32 -6.11
N SER A 128 -5.49 -2.25 -6.08
CA SER A 128 -4.26 -2.17 -6.87
C SER A 128 -4.52 -2.04 -8.39
N LYS A 129 -5.71 -2.44 -8.85
CA LYS A 129 -6.14 -2.34 -10.25
C LYS A 129 -7.63 -2.03 -10.39
N ARG A 130 -7.94 -0.86 -10.94
CA ARG A 130 -9.31 -0.34 -11.07
C ARG A 130 -9.65 0.00 -12.53
N GLY A 131 -10.94 0.01 -12.82
CA GLY A 131 -11.46 0.67 -14.02
C GLY A 131 -11.69 2.16 -13.76
N ILE A 132 -11.99 2.90 -14.82
CA ILE A 132 -12.38 4.31 -14.70
C ILE A 132 -13.66 4.41 -13.87
N PRO A 133 -13.68 5.19 -12.76
CA PRO A 133 -14.86 5.31 -11.91
C PRO A 133 -15.89 6.26 -12.56
N THR A 134 -16.40 5.90 -13.72
CA THR A 134 -17.50 6.63 -14.37
C THR A 134 -18.74 6.66 -13.45
N PRO A 135 -19.69 7.57 -13.68
CA PRO A 135 -20.94 7.62 -12.93
C PRO A 135 -21.62 6.26 -12.69
N TRP A 136 -21.73 5.49 -13.76
CA TRP A 136 -22.33 4.16 -13.72
C TRP A 136 -21.46 3.19 -12.90
N VAL A 137 -20.15 3.20 -13.11
CA VAL A 137 -19.23 2.33 -12.37
C VAL A 137 -19.27 2.61 -10.86
N ALA A 138 -19.31 3.88 -10.45
CA ALA A 138 -19.47 4.25 -9.05
C ALA A 138 -20.82 3.77 -8.47
N PHE A 139 -21.91 3.86 -9.23
CA PHE A 139 -23.21 3.30 -8.82
C PHE A 139 -23.14 1.80 -8.57
N THR A 140 -22.59 1.03 -9.53
CA THR A 140 -22.49 -0.42 -9.39
C THR A 140 -21.68 -0.83 -8.15
N LYS A 141 -20.68 -0.02 -7.77
CA LYS A 141 -19.89 -0.20 -6.55
C LYS A 141 -20.70 0.08 -5.29
N ILE A 142 -21.37 1.22 -5.21
CA ILE A 142 -22.14 1.68 -4.05
C ILE A 142 -23.27 0.68 -3.74
N PHE A 143 -24.00 0.24 -4.77
CA PHE A 143 -25.12 -0.68 -4.63
C PHE A 143 -24.71 -2.16 -4.60
N GLY A 144 -23.41 -2.47 -4.62
CA GLY A 144 -22.90 -3.84 -4.55
C GLY A 144 -23.21 -4.70 -5.79
N LEU A 145 -23.70 -4.11 -6.89
CA LEU A 145 -24.10 -4.83 -8.11
C LEU A 145 -22.94 -5.60 -8.74
N TYR A 146 -21.70 -5.10 -8.62
CA TYR A 146 -20.50 -5.80 -9.07
C TYR A 146 -20.25 -7.14 -8.35
N LYS A 147 -20.78 -7.31 -7.12
CA LYS A 147 -20.72 -8.59 -6.38
C LYS A 147 -21.86 -9.52 -6.75
N ILE A 148 -23.04 -8.96 -7.05
CA ILE A 148 -24.24 -9.73 -7.42
C ILE A 148 -24.12 -10.26 -8.85
N PHE A 149 -23.60 -9.44 -9.77
CA PHE A 149 -23.45 -9.75 -11.19
C PHE A 149 -21.98 -9.70 -11.65
N PRO A 150 -21.06 -10.47 -11.05
CA PRO A 150 -19.62 -10.35 -11.28
C PRO A 150 -19.19 -10.77 -12.70
N LYS A 151 -20.00 -11.56 -13.40
CA LYS A 151 -19.72 -12.01 -14.77
C LYS A 151 -20.25 -11.06 -15.85
N VAL A 152 -21.05 -10.06 -15.47
CA VAL A 152 -21.68 -9.15 -16.42
C VAL A 152 -20.79 -7.93 -16.60
N LYS A 153 -20.27 -7.74 -17.81
CA LYS A 153 -19.36 -6.63 -18.16
C LYS A 153 -19.88 -5.25 -17.76
N LEU A 154 -21.21 -5.06 -17.73
CA LEU A 154 -21.82 -3.79 -17.36
C LEU A 154 -21.69 -3.47 -15.86
N PHE A 155 -21.60 -4.48 -14.98
CA PHE A 155 -21.62 -4.31 -13.52
C PHE A 155 -20.26 -4.49 -12.87
N ASN A 156 -19.29 -5.07 -13.58
CA ASN A 156 -18.05 -5.56 -12.98
C ASN A 156 -16.80 -4.69 -13.28
N GLN A 157 -17.01 -3.43 -13.67
CA GLN A 157 -15.96 -2.53 -14.19
C GLN A 157 -15.19 -1.75 -13.12
N TYR A 158 -15.66 -1.73 -11.86
CA TYR A 158 -15.00 -0.93 -10.81
C TYR A 158 -13.57 -1.38 -10.55
N TYR A 159 -13.38 -2.68 -10.43
CA TYR A 159 -12.06 -3.30 -10.43
C TYR A 159 -11.73 -3.78 -11.84
N ALA A 160 -10.45 -3.87 -12.17
CA ALA A 160 -9.99 -4.47 -13.42
C ALA A 160 -10.16 -6.01 -13.37
N GLN A 161 -11.41 -6.48 -13.36
CA GLN A 161 -11.78 -7.89 -13.20
C GLN A 161 -11.51 -8.75 -14.45
N HIS A 162 -11.16 -8.11 -15.58
CA HIS A 162 -10.68 -8.83 -16.77
C HIS A 162 -9.30 -9.46 -16.58
N LEU A 163 -8.58 -9.09 -15.51
CA LEU A 163 -7.33 -9.72 -15.10
C LEU A 163 -7.54 -10.46 -13.78
N ASN A 164 -6.87 -11.58 -13.60
CA ASN A 164 -6.73 -12.19 -12.28
C ASN A 164 -5.75 -11.41 -11.39
N GLU A 165 -5.60 -11.79 -10.11
CA GLU A 165 -4.59 -11.20 -9.23
C GLU A 165 -3.15 -11.54 -9.65
N ASN A 166 -2.95 -12.71 -10.27
CA ASN A 166 -1.65 -13.22 -10.73
C ASN A 166 -1.51 -13.13 -12.26
N GLU A 167 -1.99 -12.03 -12.85
CA GLU A 167 -1.97 -11.81 -14.29
C GLU A 167 -1.61 -10.36 -14.65
N THR A 168 -0.60 -10.18 -15.51
CA THR A 168 -0.04 -8.86 -15.86
C THR A 168 -0.82 -8.34 -17.05
N GLY A 169 -1.28 -7.10 -16.99
CA GLY A 169 -2.05 -6.56 -18.11
C GLY A 169 -2.37 -5.09 -18.00
N LYS A 170 -2.99 -4.58 -19.07
CA LYS A 170 -3.45 -3.20 -19.14
C LYS A 170 -4.64 -3.00 -18.20
N VAL A 171 -4.58 -1.90 -17.46
CA VAL A 171 -5.64 -1.45 -16.55
C VAL A 171 -5.82 0.05 -16.70
N ASP A 172 -6.96 0.57 -16.26
CA ASP A 172 -7.21 2.00 -16.45
C ASP A 172 -6.56 2.81 -15.32
N ILE A 173 -6.84 2.42 -14.08
CA ILE A 173 -6.52 3.19 -12.89
C ILE A 173 -5.69 2.34 -11.91
N LEU A 174 -4.61 2.93 -11.41
CA LEU A 174 -3.74 2.36 -10.39
C LEU A 174 -3.82 3.18 -9.10
N VAL A 175 -3.51 2.56 -7.97
CA VAL A 175 -3.63 3.19 -6.65
C VAL A 175 -2.33 3.90 -6.23
N GLY A 176 -2.47 5.00 -5.51
CA GLY A 176 -1.36 5.84 -5.02
C GLY A 176 -0.36 5.15 -4.09
N ALA A 177 -0.62 3.93 -3.65
CA ALA A 177 0.29 3.18 -2.77
C ALA A 177 1.60 2.78 -3.48
N PHE A 178 1.55 2.57 -4.79
CA PHE A 178 2.70 2.26 -5.63
C PHE A 178 2.44 2.74 -7.06
N ILE A 179 3.07 3.86 -7.45
CA ILE A 179 2.98 4.44 -8.79
C ILE A 179 4.40 4.54 -9.36
N PHE A 180 4.72 3.68 -10.32
CA PHE A 180 5.96 3.76 -11.08
C PHE A 180 5.69 4.32 -12.48
N LEU A 181 6.46 5.31 -12.91
CA LEU A 181 6.36 5.87 -14.26
C LEU A 181 7.65 6.57 -14.70
N GLU A 182 7.76 6.89 -15.98
CA GLU A 182 8.84 7.75 -16.48
C GLU A 182 8.71 9.17 -15.88
N ARG A 183 9.82 9.73 -15.40
CA ARG A 183 9.82 11.11 -14.88
C ARG A 183 9.31 12.10 -15.91
N LYS A 184 9.72 11.92 -17.17
CA LYS A 184 9.25 12.74 -18.29
C LYS A 184 7.72 12.71 -18.44
N LEU A 185 7.09 11.54 -18.33
CA LEU A 185 5.63 11.44 -18.38
C LEU A 185 4.99 12.18 -17.20
N TYR A 186 5.56 12.06 -16.00
CA TYR A 186 5.06 12.81 -14.84
C TYR A 186 5.11 14.33 -15.05
N GLU A 187 6.21 14.83 -15.65
CA GLU A 187 6.39 16.24 -16.03
C GLU A 187 5.41 16.67 -17.13
N ASP A 188 5.25 15.87 -18.19
CA ASP A 188 4.32 16.13 -19.30
C ASP A 188 2.86 16.15 -18.80
N LEU A 189 2.55 15.38 -17.74
CA LEU A 189 1.27 15.39 -17.03
C LEU A 189 1.11 16.59 -16.08
N ASN A 190 2.13 17.42 -15.89
CA ASN A 190 2.18 18.46 -14.87
C ASN A 190 1.95 17.92 -13.43
N GLY A 191 2.45 16.72 -13.16
CA GLY A 191 2.37 16.03 -11.86
C GLY A 191 0.96 15.70 -11.39
N PHE A 192 0.80 15.52 -10.07
CA PHE A 192 -0.51 15.46 -9.44
C PHE A 192 -1.18 16.85 -9.42
N ASP A 193 -2.50 16.88 -9.52
CA ASP A 193 -3.25 18.14 -9.40
C ASP A 193 -3.37 18.57 -7.93
N GLU A 194 -2.68 19.64 -7.57
CA GLU A 194 -2.61 20.17 -6.21
C GLU A 194 -3.93 20.77 -5.71
N LYS A 195 -4.97 20.87 -6.56
CA LYS A 195 -6.33 21.23 -6.13
C LYS A 195 -7.05 20.10 -5.39
N CYS A 196 -6.55 18.87 -5.49
CA CYS A 196 -7.00 17.76 -4.68
C CYS A 196 -6.09 17.63 -3.44
N PHE A 197 -6.67 17.39 -2.27
CA PHE A 197 -5.89 17.13 -1.07
C PHE A 197 -5.47 15.65 -0.96
N MET A 198 -6.37 14.71 -1.29
CA MET A 198 -6.13 13.25 -1.24
C MET A 198 -7.31 12.47 -1.85
N TYR A 199 -7.11 11.20 -2.21
CA TYR A 199 -8.11 10.16 -2.57
C TYR A 199 -8.66 10.13 -4.00
N ALA A 200 -8.38 11.15 -4.81
CA ALA A 200 -8.66 11.15 -6.24
C ALA A 200 -7.42 11.43 -7.10
N ASP A 201 -6.30 11.68 -6.45
CA ASP A 201 -5.03 12.05 -7.06
C ASP A 201 -4.48 10.93 -7.96
N ASP A 202 -4.48 9.70 -7.48
CA ASP A 202 -4.11 8.49 -8.22
C ASP A 202 -5.03 8.20 -9.41
N ILE A 203 -6.33 8.38 -9.23
CA ILE A 203 -7.35 8.25 -10.29
C ILE A 203 -7.14 9.32 -11.36
N ASP A 204 -6.97 10.58 -10.96
CA ASP A 204 -6.74 11.71 -11.86
C ASP A 204 -5.46 11.54 -12.68
N LEU A 205 -4.35 11.20 -12.04
CA LEU A 205 -3.08 10.98 -12.72
C LEU A 205 -3.15 9.82 -13.71
N SER A 206 -3.71 8.68 -13.27
CA SER A 206 -3.88 7.49 -14.13
C SER A 206 -4.75 7.79 -15.34
N TYR A 207 -5.88 8.48 -15.15
CA TYR A 207 -6.80 8.80 -16.22
C TYR A 207 -6.19 9.81 -17.21
N ARG A 208 -5.47 10.82 -16.74
CA ARG A 208 -4.74 11.75 -17.62
C ARG A 208 -3.65 11.07 -18.44
N ALA A 209 -2.95 10.07 -17.88
CA ALA A 209 -2.00 9.26 -18.65
C ALA A 209 -2.69 8.53 -19.82
N LEU A 210 -3.89 7.97 -19.60
CA LEU A 210 -4.68 7.35 -20.67
C LEU A 210 -5.10 8.37 -21.74
N GLN A 211 -5.47 9.59 -21.35
CA GLN A 211 -5.82 10.68 -22.27
C GLN A 211 -4.65 11.09 -23.18
N MET A 212 -3.41 10.90 -22.72
CA MET A 212 -2.18 11.05 -23.51
C MET A 212 -1.85 9.81 -24.35
N GLN A 213 -2.79 8.87 -24.53
CA GLN A 213 -2.62 7.62 -25.27
C GLN A 213 -1.52 6.71 -24.69
N LYS A 214 -1.17 6.89 -23.41
CA LYS A 214 -0.30 5.96 -22.69
C LYS A 214 -1.10 4.75 -22.20
N SER A 215 -0.40 3.64 -21.97
CA SER A 215 -1.01 2.42 -21.40
C SER A 215 -0.55 2.22 -19.96
N ASN A 216 -1.49 2.21 -19.01
CA ASN A 216 -1.20 1.85 -17.62
C ASN A 216 -1.21 0.32 -17.47
N TYR A 217 -0.39 -0.22 -16.56
CA TYR A 217 -0.19 -1.65 -16.38
C TYR A 217 -0.25 -2.06 -14.91
N TYR A 218 -0.97 -3.13 -14.64
CA TYR A 218 -0.84 -3.91 -13.41
C TYR A 218 0.18 -5.02 -13.63
N PHE A 219 1.17 -5.12 -12.74
CA PHE A 219 2.29 -6.05 -12.83
C PHE A 219 2.33 -6.98 -11.60
N HIS A 220 2.05 -8.27 -11.78
CA HIS A 220 1.92 -9.22 -10.65
C HIS A 220 3.18 -10.00 -10.32
N GLU A 221 4.25 -9.93 -11.11
CA GLU A 221 5.45 -10.75 -10.87
C GLU A 221 6.28 -10.27 -9.66
N THR A 222 5.86 -9.16 -9.04
CA THR A 222 6.27 -8.75 -7.70
C THR A 222 5.06 -8.39 -6.85
N THR A 223 5.16 -8.69 -5.56
CA THR A 223 4.14 -8.37 -4.56
C THR A 223 4.72 -7.36 -3.59
N VAL A 224 3.95 -6.31 -3.29
CA VAL A 224 4.26 -5.33 -2.25
C VAL A 224 3.23 -5.46 -1.14
N LEU A 225 3.71 -5.52 0.10
CA LEU A 225 2.86 -5.44 1.28
C LEU A 225 2.47 -3.97 1.49
N HIS A 226 1.19 -3.69 1.73
CA HIS A 226 0.69 -2.35 2.04
C HIS A 226 -0.29 -2.45 3.21
N TYR A 227 0.12 -2.01 4.40
CA TYR A 227 -0.66 -2.20 5.63
C TYR A 227 -2.00 -1.46 5.60
N LYS A 228 -2.02 -0.27 4.95
CA LYS A 228 -3.19 0.55 4.65
C LYS A 228 -3.88 1.13 5.88
N GLY A 229 -3.98 2.46 5.90
CA GLY A 229 -4.79 3.19 6.89
C GLY A 229 -3.99 3.69 8.10
N GLU A 230 -2.67 3.61 8.03
CA GLU A 230 -1.79 4.05 9.12
C GLU A 230 -1.81 5.58 9.29
N SER A 231 -1.73 6.33 8.19
CA SER A 231 -1.76 7.81 8.21
C SER A 231 -3.18 8.42 8.21
N THR A 232 -4.26 7.65 8.04
CA THR A 232 -5.63 8.21 8.12
C THR A 232 -6.63 7.35 8.87
N VAL A 233 -7.25 7.95 9.90
CA VAL A 233 -8.39 7.39 10.60
C VAL A 233 -9.64 7.50 9.71
N LYS A 234 -10.41 6.42 9.55
CA LYS A 234 -11.62 6.37 8.71
C LYS A 234 -12.85 6.98 9.39
N ASP A 235 -12.74 8.24 9.81
CA ASP A 235 -13.78 9.02 10.48
C ASP A 235 -14.67 9.80 9.50
N GLU A 236 -15.51 10.70 10.02
CA GLU A 236 -16.35 11.59 9.20
C GLU A 236 -15.53 12.52 8.29
N LYS A 237 -14.36 12.97 8.75
CA LYS A 237 -13.46 13.81 7.96
C LYS A 237 -12.91 13.05 6.76
N TYR A 238 -12.58 11.77 6.92
CA TYR A 238 -12.22 10.87 5.81
C TYR A 238 -13.35 10.82 4.76
N MET A 239 -14.60 10.63 5.20
CA MET A 239 -15.75 10.54 4.29
C MET A 239 -15.97 11.84 3.52
N MET A 240 -15.92 12.98 4.21
CA MET A 240 -16.05 14.30 3.59
C MET A 240 -14.94 14.54 2.56
N ARG A 241 -13.68 14.28 2.91
CA ARG A 241 -12.53 14.39 1.99
C ARG A 241 -12.67 13.47 0.77
N PHE A 242 -13.12 12.23 0.97
CA PHE A 242 -13.35 11.31 -0.14
C PHE A 242 -14.44 11.84 -1.08
N GLN A 243 -15.52 12.40 -0.54
CA GLN A 243 -16.58 13.01 -1.34
C GLN A 243 -16.09 14.23 -2.12
N GLU A 244 -15.32 15.12 -1.48
CA GLU A 244 -14.67 16.27 -2.13
C GLU A 244 -13.75 15.82 -3.28
N ALA A 245 -12.94 14.79 -3.05
CA ALA A 245 -12.03 14.23 -4.03
C ALA A 245 -12.76 13.66 -5.25
N MET A 246 -13.83 12.88 -5.02
CA MET A 246 -14.64 12.35 -6.14
C MET A 246 -15.35 13.47 -6.89
N ASN A 247 -15.90 14.48 -6.19
CA ASN A 247 -16.49 15.66 -6.83
C ASN A 247 -15.48 16.41 -7.69
N PHE A 248 -14.25 16.59 -7.20
CA PHE A 248 -13.15 17.18 -7.96
C PHE A 248 -12.88 16.39 -9.25
N PHE A 249 -12.69 15.08 -9.16
CA PHE A 249 -12.44 14.21 -10.32
C PHE A 249 -13.57 14.31 -11.35
N TYR A 250 -14.83 14.24 -10.90
CA TYR A 250 -15.98 14.30 -11.78
C TYR A 250 -16.13 15.65 -12.47
N GLN A 251 -15.92 16.75 -11.75
CA GLN A 251 -15.98 18.10 -12.31
C GLN A 251 -14.90 18.34 -13.36
N LYS A 252 -13.72 17.75 -13.17
CA LYS A 252 -12.59 17.87 -14.07
C LYS A 252 -12.78 17.07 -15.36
N HIS A 253 -13.33 15.85 -15.27
CA HIS A 253 -13.28 14.87 -16.36
C HIS A 253 -14.61 14.55 -17.04
N PHE A 254 -15.74 14.89 -16.42
CA PHE A 254 -17.07 14.54 -16.94
C PHE A 254 -17.94 15.79 -17.08
N LYS A 255 -18.80 15.82 -18.11
CA LYS A 255 -19.76 16.90 -18.29
C LYS A 255 -20.79 16.86 -17.15
N LYS A 256 -20.89 17.95 -16.38
CA LYS A 256 -21.88 18.13 -15.30
C LYS A 256 -23.30 17.99 -15.87
N SER A 257 -23.93 16.85 -15.64
CA SER A 257 -25.39 16.75 -15.67
C SER A 257 -25.90 17.01 -14.25
N GLN A 258 -26.92 17.86 -14.09
CA GLN A 258 -27.55 18.11 -12.79
C GLN A 258 -28.07 16.79 -12.16
N PHE A 259 -28.58 15.88 -12.99
CA PHE A 259 -28.97 14.54 -12.58
C PHE A 259 -27.80 13.72 -12.02
N PHE A 260 -26.61 13.88 -12.59
CA PHE A 260 -25.43 13.18 -12.12
C PHE A 260 -24.97 13.68 -10.74
N SER A 261 -25.00 15.00 -10.51
CA SER A 261 -24.68 15.58 -9.20
C SER A 261 -25.64 15.10 -8.11
N ILE A 262 -26.95 15.12 -8.39
CA ILE A 262 -27.99 14.62 -7.48
C ILE A 262 -27.79 13.13 -7.19
N PHE A 263 -27.46 12.35 -8.21
CA PHE A 263 -27.23 10.92 -8.08
C PHE A 263 -26.01 10.58 -7.23
N ILE A 264 -24.90 11.31 -7.38
CA ILE A 264 -23.72 11.14 -6.52
C ILE A 264 -24.07 11.50 -5.06
N GLN A 265 -24.84 12.56 -4.84
CA GLN A 265 -25.31 12.93 -3.50
C GLN A 265 -26.18 11.82 -2.87
N ILE A 266 -27.12 11.25 -3.62
CA ILE A 266 -27.96 10.13 -3.15
C ILE A 266 -27.10 8.90 -2.86
N GLY A 267 -26.17 8.55 -3.75
CA GLY A 267 -25.26 7.41 -3.56
C GLY A 267 -24.37 7.58 -2.34
N ALA A 268 -23.80 8.78 -2.12
CA ALA A 268 -23.01 9.10 -0.94
C ALA A 268 -23.84 9.05 0.35
N PHE A 269 -25.08 9.53 0.31
CA PHE A 269 -26.02 9.43 1.42
C PHE A 269 -26.35 7.97 1.76
N LEU A 270 -26.75 7.17 0.77
CA LEU A 270 -27.06 5.74 0.96
C LEU A 270 -25.85 4.94 1.46
N PHE A 271 -24.66 5.23 0.96
CA PHE A 271 -23.42 4.63 1.45
C PHE A 271 -23.18 4.99 2.94
N SER A 272 -23.40 6.25 3.31
CA SER A 272 -23.26 6.72 4.69
C SER A 272 -24.26 6.04 5.62
N VAL A 273 -25.52 5.93 5.19
CA VAL A 273 -26.57 5.20 5.90
C VAL A 273 -26.20 3.72 6.07
N ALA A 274 -25.77 3.04 4.99
CA ALA A 274 -25.35 1.65 5.07
C ALA A 274 -24.17 1.44 6.03
N LYS A 275 -23.26 2.42 6.12
CA LYS A 275 -22.16 2.41 7.08
C LYS A 275 -22.61 2.66 8.52
N MET A 276 -23.64 3.47 8.77
CA MET A 276 -24.20 3.62 10.13
C MET A 276 -24.74 2.30 10.69
N PHE A 277 -25.23 1.41 9.82
CA PHE A 277 -25.66 0.07 10.19
C PHE A 277 -24.54 -0.98 10.17
N GLN A 278 -23.36 -0.65 9.63
CA GLN A 278 -22.16 -1.46 9.85
C GLN A 278 -21.67 -1.20 11.27
N GLY A 279 -21.81 -2.20 12.14
CA GLY A 279 -21.31 -2.11 13.51
C GLY A 279 -19.82 -1.75 13.57
N LYS A 280 -19.36 -1.29 14.74
CA LYS A 280 -17.93 -1.06 14.98
C LYS A 280 -17.13 -2.29 14.57
N PRO A 281 -15.94 -2.13 13.95
CA PRO A 281 -15.05 -3.26 13.72
C PRO A 281 -14.85 -3.99 15.06
N LYS A 282 -15.09 -5.30 15.07
CA LYS A 282 -14.82 -6.11 16.25
C LYS A 282 -13.33 -6.06 16.50
N GLU A 283 -12.93 -5.80 17.75
CA GLU A 283 -11.54 -5.99 18.15
C GLU A 283 -11.13 -7.43 17.81
N ASN A 284 -10.01 -7.56 17.10
CA ASN A 284 -9.46 -8.87 16.84
C ASN A 284 -9.02 -9.46 18.19
N PRO A 285 -9.51 -10.65 18.57
CA PRO A 285 -9.09 -11.29 19.81
C PRO A 285 -7.57 -11.50 19.80
N LEU A 286 -6.94 -11.36 20.96
CA LEU A 286 -5.52 -11.63 21.13
C LEU A 286 -5.18 -13.05 20.63
N PRO A 287 -4.00 -13.25 20.03
CA PRO A 287 -3.56 -14.57 19.60
C PRO A 287 -3.37 -15.48 20.82
N GLU A 288 -3.75 -16.76 20.65
CA GLU A 288 -3.60 -17.79 21.69
C GLU A 288 -2.15 -18.31 21.75
N SER A 289 -1.42 -18.17 20.65
CA SER A 289 -0.04 -18.64 20.52
C SER A 289 0.79 -17.72 19.63
N TYR A 290 2.07 -17.59 19.96
CA TYR A 290 3.03 -16.83 19.16
C TYR A 290 4.09 -17.75 18.59
N PHE A 291 4.49 -17.48 17.35
CA PHE A 291 5.53 -18.22 16.66
C PHE A 291 6.60 -17.27 16.13
N LEU A 292 7.86 -17.49 16.50
CA LEU A 292 8.99 -16.77 15.95
C LEU A 292 9.61 -17.57 14.79
N CYS A 293 9.66 -16.94 13.63
CA CYS A 293 10.42 -17.40 12.47
C CYS A 293 11.74 -16.63 12.45
N SER A 294 12.84 -17.29 12.82
CA SER A 294 14.17 -16.69 12.95
C SER A 294 15.22 -17.81 12.88
N GLU A 295 16.51 -17.47 12.81
CA GLU A 295 17.60 -18.40 13.14
C GLU A 295 18.14 -18.19 14.58
N ASN A 296 17.64 -17.16 15.29
CA ASN A 296 18.01 -16.86 16.67
C ASN A 296 17.00 -17.44 17.68
N GLU A 297 17.20 -18.70 18.07
CA GLU A 297 16.32 -19.38 19.05
C GLU A 297 16.26 -18.66 20.41
N ASN A 298 17.34 -18.00 20.81
CA ASN A 298 17.38 -17.28 22.09
C ASN A 298 16.48 -16.04 22.07
N PHE A 299 16.14 -15.51 20.90
CA PHE A 299 15.25 -14.36 20.79
C PHE A 299 13.81 -14.68 21.20
N ALA A 300 13.34 -15.91 20.97
CA ALA A 300 12.01 -16.35 21.43
C ALA A 300 11.87 -16.22 22.97
N LYS A 301 12.95 -16.51 23.72
CA LYS A 301 12.98 -16.37 25.18
C LYS A 301 12.90 -14.91 25.63
N LYS A 302 13.43 -13.98 24.84
CA LYS A 302 13.34 -12.53 25.10
C LYS A 302 11.95 -11.97 24.78
N LEU A 303 11.29 -12.50 23.74
CA LEU A 303 9.95 -12.05 23.34
C LEU A 303 8.84 -12.56 24.27
N ALA A 304 8.99 -13.75 24.85
CA ALA A 304 7.98 -14.33 25.72
C ALA A 304 7.50 -13.41 26.87
N PRO A 305 8.37 -12.74 27.65
CA PRO A 305 7.91 -11.80 28.67
C PRO A 305 7.26 -10.53 28.09
N ILE A 306 7.69 -10.04 26.92
CA ILE A 306 7.15 -8.84 26.27
C ILE A 306 5.72 -9.09 25.73
N LEU A 307 5.48 -10.29 25.19
CA LEU A 307 4.19 -10.69 24.63
C LEU A 307 3.26 -11.35 25.67
N GLU A 308 3.72 -11.46 26.92
CA GLU A 308 3.02 -12.12 28.04
C GLU A 308 2.52 -13.54 27.69
N ASN A 309 3.20 -14.25 26.81
CA ASN A 309 2.79 -15.57 26.32
C ASN A 309 3.99 -16.38 25.82
N LYS A 310 3.82 -17.70 25.69
CA LYS A 310 4.83 -18.59 25.13
C LYS A 310 5.04 -18.29 23.65
N VAL A 311 6.31 -18.14 23.27
CA VAL A 311 6.73 -17.99 21.88
C VAL A 311 7.38 -19.30 21.44
N ALA A 312 6.71 -20.02 20.55
CA ALA A 312 7.25 -21.21 19.92
C ALA A 312 8.17 -20.81 18.75
N PHE A 313 9.16 -21.64 18.45
CA PHE A 313 10.06 -21.41 17.33
C PHE A 313 9.59 -22.20 16.10
N LEU A 314 9.61 -21.57 14.93
CA LEU A 314 9.33 -22.22 13.65
C LEU A 314 10.56 -22.14 12.74
N ASP A 315 11.06 -23.31 12.35
CA ASP A 315 12.09 -23.45 11.33
C ASP A 315 11.43 -23.65 9.96
N PHE A 316 11.61 -22.67 9.07
CA PHE A 316 11.05 -22.67 7.71
C PHE A 316 12.02 -23.15 6.62
N LYS A 317 13.08 -23.88 6.98
CA LYS A 317 13.95 -24.54 5.99
C LYS A 317 13.24 -25.77 5.37
N GLY A 318 12.97 -25.73 4.07
CA GLY A 318 12.58 -26.90 3.25
C GLY A 318 11.17 -27.47 3.50
N GLU A 319 11.05 -28.81 3.45
CA GLU A 319 9.80 -29.60 3.56
C GLU A 319 9.00 -29.35 4.86
N LYS A 320 9.59 -28.71 5.86
CA LYS A 320 8.95 -28.40 7.16
C LYS A 320 7.84 -27.35 7.07
N MET A 321 7.78 -26.53 6.02
CA MET A 321 6.76 -25.48 5.86
C MET A 321 5.33 -26.04 5.82
N VAL A 322 5.14 -27.23 5.21
CA VAL A 322 3.84 -27.93 5.16
C VAL A 322 3.44 -28.44 6.56
N ASN A 323 4.42 -28.90 7.34
CA ASN A 323 4.19 -29.34 8.73
C ASN A 323 3.86 -28.16 9.65
N SER A 324 4.47 -27.00 9.44
CA SER A 324 4.16 -25.77 10.17
C SER A 324 2.70 -25.33 9.95
N TRP A 325 2.17 -25.47 8.73
CA TRP A 325 0.75 -25.19 8.45
C TRP A 325 -0.20 -26.12 9.22
N LEU A 326 0.13 -27.41 9.33
CA LEU A 326 -0.65 -28.35 10.15
C LEU A 326 -0.66 -27.97 11.64
N ILE A 327 0.44 -27.40 12.15
CA ILE A 327 0.53 -26.93 13.55
C ILE A 327 -0.36 -25.69 13.80
N LEU A 328 -0.51 -24.84 12.79
CA LEU A 328 -1.29 -23.60 12.84
C LEU A 328 -2.79 -23.82 12.63
N LYS A 329 -3.18 -24.93 11.99
CA LYS A 329 -4.57 -25.19 11.60
C LYS A 329 -5.50 -25.24 12.82
N GLY A 330 -6.45 -24.30 12.87
CA GLY A 330 -7.46 -24.23 13.93
C GLY A 330 -7.03 -23.52 15.21
N LYS A 331 -5.86 -22.86 15.23
CA LYS A 331 -5.40 -22.02 16.35
C LYS A 331 -5.39 -20.56 15.95
N LYS A 332 -5.68 -19.66 16.90
CA LYS A 332 -5.38 -18.23 16.74
C LYS A 332 -3.89 -18.01 17.00
N ALA A 333 -3.13 -17.72 15.95
CA ALA A 333 -1.69 -17.65 16.01
C ALA A 333 -1.17 -16.33 15.45
N GLU A 334 -0.16 -15.76 16.09
CA GLU A 334 0.61 -14.67 15.52
C GLU A 334 2.02 -15.14 15.15
N ILE A 335 2.41 -14.91 13.90
CA ILE A 335 3.72 -15.27 13.37
C ILE A 335 4.57 -14.00 13.28
N ILE A 336 5.69 -14.02 13.99
CA ILE A 336 6.69 -12.95 14.01
C ILE A 336 7.82 -13.37 13.08
N LEU A 337 8.03 -12.59 12.03
CA LEU A 337 9.03 -12.82 10.99
C LEU A 337 10.27 -11.97 11.27
N ASP A 338 11.38 -12.63 11.62
CA ASP A 338 12.64 -11.95 11.92
C ASP A 338 13.42 -11.61 10.66
N ASN A 339 13.38 -10.32 10.27
CA ASN A 339 13.99 -9.84 9.04
C ASN A 339 15.53 -9.78 9.10
N HIS A 340 16.15 -10.06 10.25
CA HIS A 340 17.60 -10.26 10.31
C HIS A 340 18.03 -11.53 9.55
N TYR A 341 17.17 -12.55 9.53
CA TYR A 341 17.47 -13.86 8.95
C TYR A 341 16.57 -14.20 7.75
N ILE A 342 15.48 -13.45 7.56
CA ILE A 342 14.49 -13.69 6.53
C ILE A 342 14.37 -12.45 5.67
N SER A 343 14.63 -12.59 4.37
CA SER A 343 14.50 -11.49 3.43
C SER A 343 13.06 -10.94 3.39
N PHE A 344 12.87 -9.67 3.03
CA PHE A 344 11.54 -9.08 2.90
C PHE A 344 10.69 -9.81 1.86
N LYS A 345 11.28 -10.23 0.74
CA LYS A 345 10.61 -11.11 -0.23
C LYS A 345 10.09 -12.37 0.44
N LYS A 346 10.92 -13.03 1.27
CA LYS A 346 10.48 -14.26 1.94
C LYS A 346 9.41 -14.00 2.99
N CYS A 347 9.46 -12.87 3.70
CA CYS A 347 8.38 -12.44 4.58
C CYS A 347 7.06 -12.30 3.83
N ILE A 348 7.06 -11.60 2.68
CA ILE A 348 5.87 -11.41 1.83
C ILE A 348 5.34 -12.77 1.33
N GLU A 349 6.21 -13.67 0.87
CA GLU A 349 5.82 -15.02 0.45
C GLU A 349 5.16 -15.82 1.59
N ILE A 350 5.71 -15.74 2.81
CA ILE A 350 5.15 -16.43 3.98
C ILE A 350 3.76 -15.87 4.32
N ILE A 351 3.62 -14.54 4.35
CA ILE A 351 2.33 -13.87 4.64
C ILE A 351 1.28 -14.28 3.60
N GLU A 352 1.64 -14.28 2.31
CA GLU A 352 0.73 -14.65 1.23
C GLU A 352 0.35 -16.15 1.25
N THR A 353 1.31 -17.02 1.59
CA THR A 353 1.10 -18.48 1.58
C THR A 353 0.33 -18.98 2.80
N LEU A 354 0.57 -18.38 3.98
CA LEU A 354 -0.01 -18.81 5.25
C LEU A 354 -1.25 -18.00 5.65
N LYS A 355 -1.76 -17.11 4.78
CA LYS A 355 -2.95 -16.31 5.06
C LYS A 355 -4.13 -17.21 5.49
N ASP A 356 -4.67 -16.92 6.66
CA ASP A 356 -5.85 -17.58 7.23
C ASP A 356 -6.53 -16.59 8.18
N LYS A 357 -7.84 -16.73 8.39
CA LYS A 357 -8.61 -15.85 9.28
C LYS A 357 -8.16 -15.89 10.75
N GLN A 358 -7.43 -16.93 11.14
CA GLN A 358 -6.93 -17.12 12.50
C GLN A 358 -5.42 -16.83 12.64
N VAL A 359 -4.74 -16.48 11.56
CA VAL A 359 -3.30 -16.23 11.57
C VAL A 359 -3.04 -14.74 11.32
N THR A 360 -2.28 -14.11 12.20
CA THR A 360 -1.77 -12.75 12.04
C THR A 360 -0.27 -12.75 11.84
N PHE A 361 0.25 -11.69 11.23
CA PHE A 361 1.68 -11.58 10.92
C PHE A 361 2.24 -10.26 11.42
N LYS A 362 3.44 -10.33 11.99
CA LYS A 362 4.28 -9.18 12.28
C LYS A 362 5.67 -9.41 11.71
N ILE A 363 6.34 -8.33 11.37
CA ILE A 363 7.75 -8.34 10.95
C ILE A 363 8.54 -7.68 12.06
N PHE A 364 9.68 -8.28 12.41
CA PHE A 364 10.73 -7.65 13.21
C PHE A 364 11.79 -7.13 12.23
N PRO A 365 11.79 -5.83 11.88
CA PRO A 365 12.73 -5.28 10.91
C PRO A 365 14.17 -5.37 11.43
N LYS A 366 15.12 -5.59 10.53
CA LYS A 366 16.53 -5.71 10.91
C LYS A 366 17.06 -4.42 11.54
N ASN A 367 17.92 -4.55 12.55
CA ASN A 367 18.58 -3.47 13.29
C ASN A 367 17.62 -2.45 13.95
N THR A 368 16.40 -2.85 14.28
CA THR A 368 15.45 -1.99 15.01
C THR A 368 15.08 -2.56 16.38
N GLY A 369 14.46 -1.73 17.22
CA GLY A 369 13.96 -2.10 18.54
C GLY A 369 12.46 -2.40 18.58
N PHE A 370 11.82 -2.78 17.47
CA PHE A 370 10.35 -2.97 17.43
C PHE A 370 9.88 -4.04 16.45
N ILE A 371 8.76 -4.69 16.78
CA ILE A 371 7.95 -5.56 15.90
C ILE A 371 6.75 -4.76 15.38
N ILE A 372 6.42 -4.92 14.10
CA ILE A 372 5.38 -4.14 13.43
C ILE A 372 4.48 -5.01 12.53
N GLY A 373 3.20 -4.69 12.47
CA GLY A 373 2.30 -5.20 11.44
C GLY A 373 0.83 -4.88 11.70
N SER A 374 -0.01 -5.07 10.70
CA SER A 374 -1.45 -4.81 10.79
C SER A 374 -2.28 -6.08 10.65
N ASN A 375 -3.28 -6.25 11.52
CA ASN A 375 -4.19 -7.39 11.50
C ASN A 375 -5.48 -7.08 10.70
N SER A 376 -5.57 -5.89 10.11
CA SER A 376 -6.76 -5.40 9.41
C SER A 376 -6.40 -4.19 8.55
N ARG A 377 -6.79 -4.21 7.29
CA ARG A 377 -6.71 -3.05 6.37
C ARG A 377 -7.60 -1.85 6.75
N ASN A 378 -8.32 -1.95 7.86
CA ASN A 378 -9.25 -0.93 8.36
C ASN A 378 -8.80 -0.26 9.65
N ASP A 379 -7.83 -0.86 10.34
CA ASP A 379 -7.38 -0.43 11.65
C ASP A 379 -5.88 -0.09 11.56
N ARG A 380 -5.40 0.73 12.49
CA ARG A 380 -3.97 1.00 12.59
C ARG A 380 -3.24 -0.28 12.99
N GLY A 381 -2.06 -0.47 12.42
CA GLY A 381 -1.19 -1.56 12.81
C GLY A 381 -0.65 -1.38 14.22
N GLN A 382 -0.04 -2.46 14.70
CA GLN A 382 0.45 -2.60 16.06
C GLN A 382 1.97 -2.53 16.05
N ILE A 383 2.51 -1.81 17.03
CA ILE A 383 3.94 -1.70 17.30
C ILE A 383 4.21 -2.32 18.67
N VAL A 384 5.09 -3.29 18.73
CA VAL A 384 5.58 -3.88 19.98
C VAL A 384 7.05 -3.49 20.12
N LYS A 385 7.38 -2.65 21.10
CA LYS A 385 8.77 -2.28 21.39
C LYS A 385 9.47 -3.42 22.14
N ILE A 386 10.74 -3.64 21.81
CA ILE A 386 11.56 -4.75 22.33
C ILE A 386 12.66 -4.24 23.28
N GLU A 387 12.85 -2.92 23.34
CA GLU A 387 13.82 -2.24 24.21
C GLU A 387 13.34 -2.10 25.65
#